data_AF-A0AAU9Y6R8-F1
#
_entry.id   AF-A0AAU9Y6R8-F1
#
_cell.length_a   1.000
_cell.length_b   1.000
_cell.length_c   1.000
_cell.angle_alpha   90.00
_cell.angle_beta   90.00
_cell.angle_gamma   90.00
#
_symmetry.space_group_name_H-M   'P 1'
#
loop_
_entity.id
_entity.type
_entity.pdbx_description
1 polymer ?
#
loop_
_entity_poly.entity_id
_entity_poly.type
_entity_poly.pdbx_seq_one_letter_code
_entity_poly.pdbx_strand_id
1 'polypeptide(L)'
;METNTSCKDIEVTQFYFEFYKDFCDADQCRTLEFAPEKAFDGTRLINHLIRVVEVNVARFCENVCYMEPDCVSINLDKRTDRNGNYKCELNNVTREGHKKDLREDQYFFHHSAESACVMNHCKNNGTCQSGFTDKGYRCLCSAGYKDSNCGQDVDECAKGTHTCSANAVCTNTKGSFKCTCKTGYSGNGNTCTKPSTCKEIFDHNISNKSGKVILHLDSKPISVFCHMGDFGCGDGGWTPIMKINGSKRTFHYSSHFWGNRKTYNNGAGKNGFDLQETKLKTYWKTSFSKICLGMKIGQQLRFIFINKTAKSLYSLIADGKYRATLLGRDTWKKVVGPQASLQQNCNREGFNALSDRRRFLRARIGIIGNQQNDCFTCNSIIGFGTVGYLSCGNKAALQPDNGDKLIQAMGYILPSVASLHLGNQFRYLLTAIAFNFGFNAYTKFILNYVKASVARTNAVSWSLHLKKHSMAHGL
;
A
#
# COMPACT_ATOMS: atom_id res chain seq x y z
N MET A 1 9.19 0.15 -73.18
CA MET A 1 10.09 -0.88 -73.74
C MET A 1 11.39 -0.82 -72.96
N GLU A 2 11.82 -1.98 -72.49
CA GLU A 2 13.05 -2.28 -71.73
C GLU A 2 14.30 -1.72 -72.42
N THR A 3 15.40 -1.39 -71.74
CA THR A 3 16.43 -2.32 -71.23
C THR A 3 17.50 -1.47 -70.51
N ASN A 4 17.84 -1.75 -69.25
CA ASN A 4 18.97 -2.58 -68.80
C ASN A 4 20.37 -2.03 -69.15
N THR A 5 21.08 -1.46 -68.16
CA THR A 5 22.55 -1.41 -68.12
C THR A 5 23.05 -1.37 -66.67
N SER A 6 23.40 -2.57 -66.17
CA SER A 6 24.49 -2.93 -65.26
C SER A 6 25.22 -1.80 -64.50
N CYS A 7 25.08 -1.77 -63.16
CA CYS A 7 26.13 -1.25 -62.29
C CYS A 7 27.19 -2.35 -62.11
N LYS A 8 28.30 -2.21 -62.84
CA LYS A 8 29.55 -2.90 -62.54
C LYS A 8 30.13 -2.34 -61.24
N ASP A 9 30.70 -3.26 -60.46
CA ASP A 9 31.68 -3.11 -59.39
C ASP A 9 32.10 -1.66 -59.05
N ILE A 10 31.53 -1.14 -57.95
CA ILE A 10 32.09 0.00 -57.23
C ILE A 10 32.52 -0.55 -55.87
N GLU A 11 33.80 -0.45 -55.54
CA GLU A 11 34.31 -0.65 -54.18
C GLU A 11 33.69 0.42 -53.26
N VAL A 12 32.60 0.05 -52.59
CA VAL A 12 31.91 0.91 -51.62
C VAL A 12 32.52 0.71 -50.24
N THR A 13 33.74 1.20 -50.02
CA THR A 13 34.35 1.23 -48.68
C THR A 13 34.86 2.61 -48.26
N GLN A 14 34.91 3.61 -49.16
CA GLN A 14 35.55 4.89 -48.80
C GLN A 14 34.74 6.16 -49.11
N PHE A 15 33.73 6.10 -49.98
CA PHE A 15 33.07 7.33 -50.48
C PHE A 15 31.84 7.81 -49.68
N TYR A 16 31.30 7.01 -48.75
CA TYR A 16 30.09 7.38 -47.98
C TYR A 16 30.37 8.02 -46.61
N PHE A 17 31.62 8.02 -46.13
CA PHE A 17 31.95 8.49 -44.78
C PHE A 17 32.10 10.02 -44.66
N GLU A 18 32.34 10.75 -45.75
CA GLU A 18 32.55 12.20 -45.69
C GLU A 18 31.25 13.01 -45.80
N PHE A 19 30.19 12.50 -46.43
CA PHE A 19 28.98 13.28 -46.72
C PHE A 19 27.93 13.29 -45.60
N TYR A 20 28.02 12.41 -44.60
CA TYR A 20 27.03 12.32 -43.50
C TYR A 20 27.46 13.01 -42.19
N LYS A 21 28.66 13.61 -42.14
CA LYS A 21 29.11 14.38 -40.97
C LYS A 21 28.27 15.63 -40.70
N ASP A 22 27.63 16.18 -41.72
CA ASP A 22 26.89 17.45 -41.61
C ASP A 22 25.41 17.30 -41.21
N PHE A 23 24.89 16.07 -41.10
CA PHE A 23 23.46 15.80 -40.85
C PHE A 23 23.15 15.18 -39.49
N CYS A 24 24.15 14.94 -38.65
CA CYS A 24 23.96 14.35 -37.34
C CYS A 24 24.50 15.30 -36.26
N ASP A 25 23.71 15.50 -35.20
CA ASP A 25 24.26 16.09 -33.97
C ASP A 25 25.46 15.24 -33.53
N ALA A 26 26.60 15.87 -33.20
CA ALA A 26 27.86 15.16 -32.93
C ALA A 26 27.75 14.05 -31.87
N ASP A 27 26.80 14.16 -30.94
CA ASP A 27 26.54 13.17 -29.87
C ASP A 27 25.64 11.99 -30.31
N GLN A 28 25.13 12.01 -31.54
CA GLN A 28 24.23 11.00 -32.11
C GLN A 28 24.88 10.19 -33.24
N CYS A 29 26.01 10.62 -33.79
CA CYS A 29 26.80 9.82 -34.72
C CYS A 29 27.32 8.56 -34.02
N ARG A 30 27.05 7.40 -34.64
CA ARG A 30 27.63 6.13 -34.22
C ARG A 30 28.70 5.68 -35.21
N THR A 31 29.82 5.20 -34.72
CA THR A 31 30.90 4.56 -35.47
C THR A 31 31.19 3.21 -34.82
N LEU A 32 31.01 2.12 -35.57
CA LEU A 32 31.23 0.77 -35.06
C LEU A 32 32.02 -0.01 -36.11
N GLU A 33 33.20 -0.49 -35.74
CA GLU A 33 34.11 -1.16 -36.67
C GLU A 33 34.19 -2.66 -36.36
N PHE A 34 33.92 -3.50 -37.36
CA PHE A 34 34.00 -4.95 -37.28
C PHE A 34 35.32 -5.43 -37.89
N ALA A 35 36.38 -5.41 -37.08
CA ALA A 35 37.71 -5.77 -37.54
C ALA A 35 37.79 -7.28 -37.91
N PRO A 36 38.43 -7.67 -39.03
CA PRO A 36 38.48 -9.06 -39.49
C PRO A 36 39.11 -10.04 -38.48
N GLU A 37 40.07 -9.59 -37.67
CA GLU A 37 40.72 -10.38 -36.63
C GLU A 37 39.81 -10.73 -35.44
N LYS A 38 38.62 -10.12 -35.37
CA LYS A 38 37.58 -10.38 -34.36
C LYS A 38 36.45 -11.26 -34.87
N ALA A 39 36.63 -11.87 -36.03
CA ALA A 39 35.74 -12.86 -36.61
C ALA A 39 36.17 -14.28 -36.21
N PHE A 40 35.22 -15.07 -35.70
CA PHE A 40 35.47 -16.42 -35.21
C PHE A 40 34.41 -17.38 -35.76
N ASP A 41 34.79 -18.13 -36.79
CA ASP A 41 33.94 -19.17 -37.35
C ASP A 41 33.78 -20.36 -36.39
N GLY A 42 32.63 -21.01 -36.45
CA GLY A 42 32.31 -22.16 -35.61
C GLY A 42 32.10 -21.81 -34.14
N THR A 43 31.80 -20.55 -33.82
CA THR A 43 31.55 -20.11 -32.45
C THR A 43 30.30 -19.26 -32.33
N ARG A 44 29.72 -19.26 -31.13
CA ARG A 44 28.50 -18.52 -30.79
C ARG A 44 28.62 -17.96 -29.39
N LEU A 45 28.36 -16.66 -29.23
CA LEU A 45 28.30 -16.00 -27.93
C LEU A 45 26.89 -16.18 -27.34
N ILE A 46 26.78 -16.75 -26.14
CA ILE A 46 25.48 -17.04 -25.51
C ILE A 46 25.21 -16.10 -24.31
N ASN A 47 23.96 -16.05 -23.83
CA ASN A 47 23.49 -15.26 -22.68
C ASN A 47 23.49 -13.72 -22.82
N HIS A 48 23.88 -13.19 -23.98
CA HIS A 48 23.99 -11.74 -24.24
C HIS A 48 23.10 -11.26 -25.39
N LEU A 49 22.10 -12.05 -25.76
CA LEU A 49 21.19 -11.80 -26.88
C LEU A 49 20.29 -10.58 -26.58
N ILE A 50 20.35 -9.57 -27.45
CA ILE A 50 19.40 -8.45 -27.50
C ILE A 50 18.13 -8.91 -28.22
N ARG A 51 18.29 -9.38 -29.47
CA ARG A 51 17.23 -9.93 -30.31
C ARG A 51 17.80 -10.71 -31.48
N VAL A 52 16.95 -11.53 -32.11
CA VAL A 52 17.24 -12.21 -33.38
C VAL A 52 16.59 -11.43 -34.51
N VAL A 53 17.30 -11.24 -35.61
CA VAL A 53 16.81 -10.59 -36.84
C VAL A 53 17.05 -11.50 -38.04
N GLU A 54 16.22 -11.38 -39.06
CA GLU A 54 16.35 -12.11 -40.32
C GLU A 54 16.84 -11.16 -41.41
N VAL A 55 17.84 -11.59 -42.17
CA VAL A 55 18.43 -10.81 -43.27
C VAL A 55 18.61 -11.66 -44.51
N ASN A 56 18.41 -11.09 -45.70
CA ASN A 56 18.59 -11.79 -46.97
C ASN A 56 20.06 -11.82 -47.45
N VAL A 57 20.95 -11.06 -46.81
CA VAL A 57 22.40 -11.04 -47.09
C VAL A 57 23.16 -11.08 -45.77
N ALA A 58 24.06 -12.04 -45.59
CA ALA A 58 24.80 -12.25 -44.34
C ALA A 58 25.49 -10.99 -43.78
N ARG A 59 26.12 -10.17 -44.64
CA ARG A 59 26.78 -8.91 -44.24
C ARG A 59 25.83 -7.87 -43.65
N PHE A 60 24.52 -7.97 -43.91
CA PHE A 60 23.55 -7.04 -43.32
C PHE A 60 23.35 -7.28 -41.82
N CYS A 61 23.80 -8.41 -41.25
CA CYS A 61 23.81 -8.59 -39.80
C CYS A 61 24.56 -7.47 -39.08
N GLU A 62 25.73 -7.08 -39.59
CA GLU A 62 26.56 -6.00 -39.03
C GLU A 62 25.85 -4.65 -39.15
N ASN A 63 25.22 -4.37 -40.30
CA ASN A 63 24.42 -3.15 -40.49
C ASN A 63 23.24 -3.06 -39.50
N VAL A 64 22.56 -4.19 -39.25
CA VAL A 64 21.47 -4.20 -38.27
C VAL A 64 22.01 -4.03 -36.85
N CYS A 65 23.19 -4.58 -36.55
CA CYS A 65 23.89 -4.31 -35.29
C CYS A 65 24.27 -2.83 -35.14
N TYR A 66 24.76 -2.19 -36.21
CA TYR A 66 25.06 -0.76 -36.25
C TYR A 66 23.83 0.11 -35.95
N MET A 67 22.65 -0.30 -36.45
CA MET A 67 21.39 0.41 -36.17
C MET A 67 20.80 0.13 -34.78
N GLU A 68 21.31 -0.88 -34.06
CA GLU A 68 20.91 -1.24 -32.70
C GLU A 68 21.91 -0.67 -31.69
N PRO A 69 21.62 0.42 -30.96
CA PRO A 69 22.60 1.16 -30.16
C PRO A 69 23.34 0.33 -29.09
N ASP A 70 22.70 -0.71 -28.58
CA ASP A 70 23.28 -1.60 -27.57
C ASP A 70 24.07 -2.77 -28.18
N CYS A 71 23.97 -3.01 -29.49
CA CYS A 71 24.63 -4.15 -30.15
C CYS A 71 26.10 -3.88 -30.43
N VAL A 72 27.00 -4.75 -30.00
CA VAL A 72 28.46 -4.64 -30.25
C VAL A 72 29.07 -5.92 -30.81
N SER A 73 28.26 -6.96 -31.01
CA SER A 73 28.68 -8.17 -31.70
C SER A 73 27.48 -8.93 -32.28
N ILE A 74 27.76 -9.82 -33.23
CA ILE A 74 26.74 -10.67 -33.86
C ILE A 74 27.10 -12.15 -33.74
N ASN A 75 26.09 -13.02 -33.66
CA ASN A 75 26.23 -14.40 -34.11
C ASN A 75 25.37 -14.58 -35.37
N LEU A 76 26.02 -14.88 -36.50
CA LEU A 76 25.35 -15.25 -37.74
C LEU A 76 25.16 -16.76 -37.77
N ASP A 77 23.91 -17.22 -37.88
CA ASP A 77 23.63 -18.62 -38.26
C ASP A 77 23.93 -18.77 -39.76
N LYS A 78 24.91 -19.62 -40.09
CA LYS A 78 25.34 -19.87 -41.47
C LYS A 78 24.29 -20.61 -42.28
N ARG A 79 23.27 -21.19 -41.63
CA ARG A 79 22.17 -21.88 -42.31
C ARG A 79 21.11 -20.85 -42.71
N THR A 80 20.58 -21.01 -43.91
CA THR A 80 19.43 -20.22 -44.37
C THR A 80 18.11 -20.90 -44.01
N ASP A 81 17.07 -20.09 -43.84
CA ASP A 81 15.71 -20.58 -43.82
C ASP A 81 15.25 -21.06 -45.22
N ARG A 82 13.97 -21.47 -45.33
CA ARG A 82 13.38 -21.95 -46.60
C ARG A 82 13.31 -20.87 -47.69
N ASN A 83 13.41 -19.59 -47.32
CA ASN A 83 13.34 -18.45 -48.20
C ASN A 83 14.73 -17.90 -48.54
N GLY A 84 15.81 -18.53 -48.06
CA GLY A 84 17.19 -18.08 -48.27
C GLY A 84 17.66 -16.99 -47.30
N ASN A 85 16.91 -16.69 -46.23
CA ASN A 85 17.31 -15.68 -45.24
C ASN A 85 18.20 -16.29 -44.16
N TYR A 86 19.18 -15.50 -43.72
CA TYR A 86 20.04 -15.76 -42.58
C TYR A 86 19.44 -15.25 -41.29
N LYS A 87 19.79 -15.87 -40.16
CA LYS A 87 19.44 -15.39 -38.82
C LYS A 87 20.65 -14.76 -38.16
N CYS A 88 20.51 -13.53 -37.69
CA CYS A 88 21.51 -12.83 -36.92
C CYS A 88 21.04 -12.67 -35.48
N GLU A 89 21.86 -13.10 -34.54
CA GLU A 89 21.72 -12.80 -33.12
C GLU A 89 22.53 -11.54 -32.82
N LEU A 90 21.86 -10.47 -32.41
CA LEU A 90 22.52 -9.23 -31.99
C LEU A 90 22.86 -9.34 -30.50
N ASN A 91 24.11 -9.08 -30.12
CA ASN A 91 24.54 -9.21 -28.72
C ASN A 91 25.07 -7.90 -28.15
N ASN A 92 24.82 -7.68 -26.85
CA ASN A 92 25.17 -6.43 -26.15
C ASN A 92 26.58 -6.39 -25.55
N VAL A 93 27.36 -7.44 -25.74
CA VAL A 93 28.75 -7.51 -25.29
C VAL A 93 29.64 -8.10 -26.38
N THR A 94 30.95 -7.93 -26.23
CA THR A 94 31.95 -8.54 -27.12
C THR A 94 32.66 -9.70 -26.44
N ARG A 95 33.40 -10.49 -27.22
CA ARG A 95 34.20 -11.62 -26.71
C ARG A 95 35.24 -11.19 -25.67
N GLU A 96 35.88 -10.04 -25.84
CA GLU A 96 37.05 -9.60 -25.05
C GLU A 96 36.74 -9.52 -23.55
N GLY A 97 35.51 -9.19 -23.18
CA GLY A 97 35.02 -9.20 -21.79
C GLY A 97 34.33 -10.50 -21.36
N HIS A 98 33.93 -11.37 -22.30
CA HIS A 98 32.98 -12.47 -22.06
C HIS A 98 33.42 -13.82 -22.66
N LYS A 99 34.73 -14.10 -22.68
CA LYS A 99 35.29 -15.34 -23.26
C LYS A 99 34.64 -16.64 -22.74
N LYS A 100 34.15 -16.66 -21.49
CA LYS A 100 33.50 -17.82 -20.87
C LYS A 100 32.12 -18.15 -21.46
N ASP A 101 31.48 -17.16 -22.07
CA ASP A 101 30.17 -17.27 -22.69
C ASP A 101 30.28 -17.58 -24.19
N LEU A 102 31.49 -17.67 -24.74
CA LEU A 102 31.73 -18.12 -26.10
C LEU A 102 31.73 -19.65 -26.14
N ARG A 103 30.89 -20.23 -27.00
CA ARG A 103 30.75 -21.67 -27.20
C ARG A 103 31.13 -22.06 -28.62
N GLU A 104 31.65 -23.26 -28.78
CA GLU A 104 31.82 -23.87 -30.09
C GLU A 104 30.45 -24.30 -30.63
N ASP A 105 30.13 -23.83 -31.82
CA ASP A 105 28.93 -24.19 -32.57
C ASP A 105 29.24 -24.02 -34.06
N GLN A 106 29.46 -25.13 -34.74
CA GLN A 106 29.88 -25.16 -36.15
C GLN A 106 28.91 -24.47 -37.11
N TYR A 107 27.65 -24.25 -36.70
CA TYR A 107 26.64 -23.58 -37.52
C TYR A 107 26.69 -22.06 -37.41
N PHE A 108 27.43 -21.52 -36.45
CA PHE A 108 27.48 -20.08 -36.19
C PHE A 108 28.83 -19.47 -36.53
N PHE A 109 28.78 -18.21 -36.89
CA PHE A 109 29.92 -17.32 -37.07
C PHE A 109 29.74 -16.15 -36.11
N HIS A 110 30.68 -15.97 -35.18
CA HIS A 110 30.67 -14.86 -34.24
C HIS A 110 31.59 -13.74 -34.71
N HIS A 111 31.14 -12.49 -34.66
CA HIS A 111 31.96 -11.33 -35.02
C HIS A 111 31.73 -10.20 -34.02
N SER A 112 32.80 -9.75 -33.38
CA SER A 112 32.78 -8.62 -32.44
C SER A 112 33.25 -7.33 -33.11
N ALA A 113 32.61 -6.22 -32.78
CA ALA A 113 33.10 -4.90 -33.12
C ALA A 113 34.16 -4.40 -32.12
N GLU A 114 34.89 -3.36 -32.47
CA GLU A 114 35.65 -2.56 -31.51
C GLU A 114 34.70 -1.89 -30.52
N SER A 115 34.92 -2.15 -29.23
CA SER A 115 34.06 -1.65 -28.16
C SER A 115 34.84 -0.90 -27.10
N ALA A 116 34.56 0.38 -26.94
CA ALA A 116 35.05 1.16 -25.79
C ALA A 116 34.29 0.81 -24.49
N CYS A 117 33.24 -0.01 -24.58
CA CYS A 117 32.41 -0.45 -23.45
C CYS A 117 32.79 -1.84 -22.91
N VAL A 118 33.96 -2.39 -23.24
CA VAL A 118 34.45 -3.66 -22.65
C VAL A 118 34.54 -3.56 -21.13
N MET A 119 34.91 -2.39 -20.61
CA MET A 119 34.72 -2.02 -19.21
C MET A 119 33.64 -0.93 -19.14
N ASN A 120 32.70 -1.04 -18.19
CA ASN A 120 31.68 -0.01 -18.05
C ASN A 120 32.26 1.25 -17.39
N HIS A 121 32.40 2.32 -18.19
CA HIS A 121 32.89 3.63 -17.76
C HIS A 121 31.80 4.50 -17.09
N CYS A 122 30.53 4.09 -17.17
CA CYS A 122 29.40 4.82 -16.65
C CYS A 122 29.19 4.52 -15.16
N LYS A 123 29.03 5.58 -14.36
CA LYS A 123 28.76 5.50 -12.92
C LYS A 123 27.28 5.28 -12.65
N ASN A 124 26.95 4.94 -11.40
CA ASN A 124 25.59 4.90 -10.88
C ASN A 124 24.62 4.06 -11.73
N ASN A 125 25.09 2.89 -12.18
CA ASN A 125 24.31 1.95 -13.01
C ASN A 125 23.86 2.56 -14.36
N GLY A 126 24.66 3.46 -14.93
CA GLY A 126 24.48 3.92 -16.31
C GLY A 126 24.84 2.84 -17.34
N THR A 127 24.18 2.88 -18.50
CA THR A 127 24.44 1.98 -19.62
C THR A 127 25.47 2.59 -20.55
N CYS A 128 26.55 1.85 -20.84
CA CYS A 128 27.57 2.25 -21.82
C CYS A 128 27.16 1.79 -23.21
N GLN A 129 27.12 2.71 -24.17
CA GLN A 129 26.89 2.41 -25.59
C GLN A 129 28.14 2.75 -26.40
N SER A 130 28.67 1.75 -27.11
CA SER A 130 29.89 1.92 -27.90
C SER A 130 29.61 2.57 -29.26
N GLY A 131 30.60 3.31 -29.71
CA GLY A 131 30.64 3.96 -31.01
C GLY A 131 30.12 5.39 -31.03
N PHE A 132 29.77 5.99 -29.89
CA PHE A 132 29.20 7.34 -29.85
C PHE A 132 30.20 8.37 -29.32
N THR A 133 30.11 9.62 -29.80
CA THR A 133 31.01 10.74 -29.43
C THR A 133 32.48 10.51 -29.79
N ASP A 134 33.31 11.54 -29.68
CA ASP A 134 34.77 11.43 -29.90
C ASP A 134 35.48 10.49 -28.90
N LYS A 135 34.81 10.11 -27.80
CA LYS A 135 35.33 9.16 -26.82
C LYS A 135 35.14 7.70 -27.22
N GLY A 136 34.41 7.43 -28.31
CA GLY A 136 34.05 6.08 -28.76
C GLY A 136 32.98 5.41 -27.89
N TYR A 137 32.41 6.09 -26.91
CA TYR A 137 31.23 5.64 -26.17
C TYR A 137 30.41 6.82 -25.63
N ARG A 138 29.14 6.55 -25.30
CA ARG A 138 28.29 7.44 -24.49
C ARG A 138 27.68 6.69 -23.31
N CYS A 139 27.34 7.44 -22.26
CA CYS A 139 26.62 6.91 -21.11
C CYS A 139 25.16 7.33 -21.13
N LEU A 140 24.25 6.37 -21.06
CA LEU A 140 22.84 6.60 -20.78
C LEU A 140 22.62 6.51 -19.27
N CYS A 141 22.32 7.65 -18.65
CA CYS A 141 22.21 7.73 -17.21
C CYS A 141 20.90 7.15 -16.69
N SER A 142 21.01 6.39 -15.60
CA SER A 142 19.86 6.04 -14.77
C SER A 142 19.16 7.31 -14.26
N ALA A 143 17.85 7.23 -14.03
CA ALA A 143 17.07 8.35 -13.50
C ALA A 143 17.71 8.91 -12.22
N GLY A 144 17.73 10.24 -12.09
CA GLY A 144 18.36 10.94 -10.97
C GLY A 144 19.85 11.25 -11.15
N TYR A 145 20.47 10.86 -12.26
CA TYR A 145 21.86 11.20 -12.58
C TYR A 145 21.98 11.93 -13.92
N LYS A 146 23.04 12.71 -14.07
CA LYS A 146 23.38 13.48 -15.29
C LYS A 146 24.91 13.53 -15.46
N ASP A 147 25.35 14.27 -16.48
CA ASP A 147 26.72 14.40 -16.97
C ASP A 147 27.17 13.27 -17.91
N SER A 148 28.35 13.41 -18.52
CA SER A 148 28.87 12.47 -19.52
C SER A 148 29.23 11.07 -18.99
N ASN A 149 29.36 10.90 -17.67
CA ASN A 149 29.68 9.61 -17.04
C ASN A 149 28.66 9.19 -15.98
N CYS A 150 27.52 9.87 -15.90
CA CYS A 150 26.47 9.67 -14.89
C CYS A 150 26.98 9.82 -13.45
N GLY A 151 28.02 10.61 -13.24
CA GLY A 151 28.66 10.81 -11.94
C GLY A 151 27.95 11.86 -11.08
N GLN A 152 27.29 12.81 -11.72
CA GLN A 152 26.62 13.92 -11.04
C GLN A 152 25.16 13.58 -10.73
N ASP A 153 24.84 13.70 -9.45
CA ASP A 153 23.47 13.63 -8.94
C ASP A 153 22.61 14.81 -9.46
N VAL A 154 21.35 14.52 -9.75
CA VAL A 154 20.36 15.54 -10.08
C VAL A 154 19.62 15.93 -8.81
N ASP A 155 19.81 17.15 -8.35
CA ASP A 155 19.01 17.67 -7.24
C ASP A 155 17.60 18.05 -7.73
N GLU A 156 16.64 17.13 -7.62
CA GLU A 156 15.25 17.39 -8.03
C GLU A 156 14.55 18.40 -7.10
N CYS A 157 15.05 18.58 -5.87
CA CYS A 157 14.55 19.57 -4.94
C CYS A 157 14.91 20.98 -5.40
N ALA A 158 16.17 21.22 -5.78
CA ALA A 158 16.63 22.50 -6.29
C ALA A 158 16.04 22.84 -7.67
N LYS A 159 15.83 21.82 -8.51
CA LYS A 159 15.21 22.00 -9.83
C LYS A 159 13.68 22.16 -9.81
N GLY A 160 13.03 21.80 -8.70
CA GLY A 160 11.57 21.82 -8.60
C GLY A 160 10.87 20.74 -9.45
N THR A 161 11.60 19.68 -9.86
CA THR A 161 11.06 18.57 -10.65
C THR A 161 10.53 17.42 -9.78
N HIS A 162 10.60 17.55 -8.45
CA HIS A 162 10.12 16.57 -7.49
C HIS A 162 8.59 16.44 -7.47
N THR A 163 8.08 15.31 -6.98
CA THR A 163 6.63 15.05 -6.84
C THR A 163 6.10 15.19 -5.41
N CYS A 164 6.88 15.80 -4.51
CA CYS A 164 6.48 16.06 -3.13
C CYS A 164 5.20 16.91 -3.04
N SER A 165 4.41 16.66 -1.99
CA SER A 165 3.26 17.50 -1.65
C SER A 165 3.67 18.95 -1.38
N ALA A 166 2.79 19.91 -1.67
CA ALA A 166 2.95 21.29 -1.21
C ALA A 166 3.08 21.41 0.33
N ASN A 167 2.55 20.43 1.06
CA ASN A 167 2.68 20.32 2.52
C ASN A 167 3.84 19.40 2.96
N ALA A 168 4.82 19.15 2.10
CA ALA A 168 6.03 18.40 2.41
C ALA A 168 7.30 19.25 2.20
N VAL A 169 8.38 18.79 2.81
CA VAL A 169 9.76 19.23 2.59
C VAL A 169 10.44 18.19 1.70
N CYS A 170 11.02 18.65 0.60
CA CYS A 170 11.87 17.84 -0.27
C CYS A 170 13.29 17.82 0.29
N THR A 171 13.92 16.65 0.34
CA THR A 171 15.32 16.49 0.70
C THR A 171 15.99 15.65 -0.38
N ASN A 172 17.00 16.20 -1.03
CA ASN A 172 17.71 15.53 -2.10
C ASN A 172 18.51 14.32 -1.56
N THR A 173 18.61 13.27 -2.35
CA THR A 173 19.38 12.06 -2.04
C THR A 173 20.09 11.59 -3.31
N LYS A 174 21.17 10.81 -3.21
CA LYS A 174 21.87 10.36 -4.43
C LYS A 174 20.95 9.50 -5.31
N GLY A 175 20.69 9.97 -6.53
CA GLY A 175 19.84 9.36 -7.54
C GLY A 175 18.33 9.53 -7.31
N SER A 176 17.90 10.32 -6.33
CA SER A 176 16.47 10.49 -6.01
C SER A 176 16.21 11.60 -4.99
N PHE A 177 14.99 11.69 -4.48
CA PHE A 177 14.64 12.61 -3.40
C PHE A 177 13.71 11.95 -2.38
N LYS A 178 13.71 12.49 -1.16
CA LYS A 178 12.81 12.09 -0.08
C LYS A 178 11.86 13.24 0.27
N CYS A 179 10.56 12.95 0.27
CA CYS A 179 9.54 13.88 0.72
C CYS A 179 9.14 13.57 2.16
N THR A 180 9.18 14.57 3.05
CA THR A 180 8.73 14.44 4.44
C THR A 180 7.64 15.46 4.72
N CYS A 181 6.49 15.04 5.25
CA CYS A 181 5.41 15.98 5.56
C CYS A 181 5.86 17.05 6.57
N LYS A 182 5.44 18.30 6.34
CA LYS A 182 5.69 19.42 7.26
C LYS A 182 5.05 19.14 8.62
N THR A 183 5.56 19.78 9.67
CA THR A 183 5.05 19.65 11.04
C THR A 183 3.53 19.84 11.09
N GLY A 184 2.83 18.90 11.73
CA GLY A 184 1.36 18.89 11.83
C GLY A 184 0.62 18.23 10.67
N TYR A 185 1.33 17.70 9.68
CA TYR A 185 0.78 16.88 8.59
C TYR A 185 1.29 15.43 8.70
N SER A 186 0.49 14.51 8.17
CA SER A 186 0.76 13.08 8.10
C SER A 186 0.59 12.57 6.67
N GLY A 187 1.35 11.54 6.31
CA GLY A 187 1.25 10.90 5.00
C GLY A 187 2.59 10.35 4.50
N ASN A 188 2.70 10.13 3.19
CA ASN A 188 3.88 9.53 2.55
C ASN A 188 4.83 10.56 1.90
N GLY A 189 4.63 11.86 2.17
CA GLY A 189 5.42 12.94 1.59
C GLY A 189 4.91 13.44 0.23
N ASN A 190 4.38 12.57 -0.62
CA ASN A 190 3.72 12.96 -1.88
C ASN A 190 2.27 13.41 -1.63
N THR A 191 1.63 12.78 -0.65
CA THR A 191 0.34 13.18 -0.10
C THR A 191 0.53 13.47 1.39
N CYS A 192 0.30 14.72 1.78
CA CYS A 192 0.37 15.16 3.18
C CYS A 192 -0.95 15.83 3.56
N THR A 193 -1.66 15.22 4.51
CA THR A 193 -2.95 15.70 5.02
C THR A 193 -2.85 15.97 6.51
N LYS A 194 -3.71 16.86 7.02
CA LYS A 194 -3.80 17.07 8.46
C LYS A 194 -4.49 15.86 9.11
N PRO A 195 -4.07 15.46 10.32
CA PRO A 195 -4.58 14.26 10.95
C PRO A 195 -6.07 14.38 11.27
N SER A 196 -6.81 13.33 10.94
CA SER A 196 -8.25 13.20 11.17
C SER A 196 -8.58 12.38 12.42
N THR A 197 -7.59 11.64 12.95
CA THR A 197 -7.72 10.79 14.13
C THR A 197 -6.52 10.93 15.08
N CYS A 198 -6.72 10.60 16.36
CA CYS A 198 -5.62 10.54 17.32
C CYS A 198 -4.60 9.45 16.96
N LYS A 199 -5.04 8.40 16.26
CA LYS A 199 -4.17 7.30 15.85
C LYS A 199 -3.15 7.74 14.81
N GLU A 200 -3.55 8.56 13.85
CA GLU A 200 -2.62 9.17 12.88
C GLU A 200 -1.57 10.04 13.57
N ILE A 201 -1.97 10.83 14.58
CA ILE A 201 -1.04 11.66 15.36
C ILE A 201 0.01 10.80 16.06
N PHE A 202 -0.42 9.69 16.65
CA PHE A 202 0.46 8.75 17.34
C PHE A 202 1.39 8.01 16.36
N ASP A 203 0.85 7.44 15.28
CA ASP A 203 1.61 6.61 14.33
C ASP A 203 2.65 7.40 13.54
N HIS A 204 2.38 8.68 13.29
CA HIS A 204 3.31 9.58 12.61
C HIS A 204 4.22 10.35 13.57
N ASN A 205 4.24 9.97 14.86
CA ASN A 205 5.09 10.58 15.89
C ASN A 205 4.90 12.11 15.98
N ILE A 206 3.70 12.61 15.67
CA ILE A 206 3.36 14.05 15.76
C ILE A 206 3.25 14.44 17.24
N SER A 207 2.67 13.58 18.07
CA SER A 207 2.67 13.71 19.52
C SER A 207 2.43 12.36 20.20
N ASN A 208 3.27 12.04 21.19
CA ASN A 208 3.12 10.84 22.03
C ASN A 208 2.52 11.15 23.40
N LYS A 209 2.21 12.43 23.68
CA LYS A 209 1.62 12.86 24.96
C LYS A 209 0.11 12.98 24.82
N SER A 210 -0.61 12.40 25.79
CA SER A 210 -2.04 12.63 25.95
C SER A 210 -2.33 14.10 26.15
N GLY A 211 -3.34 14.64 25.47
CA GLY A 211 -3.62 16.06 25.52
C GLY A 211 -4.59 16.56 24.47
N LYS A 212 -4.87 17.87 24.51
CA LYS A 212 -5.75 18.55 23.56
C LYS A 212 -5.04 18.70 22.21
N VAL A 213 -5.68 18.22 21.15
CA VAL A 213 -5.22 18.38 19.77
C VAL A 213 -6.34 18.92 18.88
N ILE A 214 -6.00 19.26 17.64
CA ILE A 214 -6.95 19.64 16.60
C ILE A 214 -6.99 18.52 15.56
N LEU A 215 -8.18 17.95 15.34
CA LEU A 215 -8.44 16.97 14.28
C LEU A 215 -9.17 17.62 13.11
N HIS A 216 -8.75 17.28 11.90
CA HIS A 216 -9.31 17.83 10.67
C HIS A 216 -10.30 16.83 10.05
N LEU A 217 -11.55 16.89 10.51
CA LEU A 217 -12.66 16.10 9.98
C LEU A 217 -13.41 16.90 8.91
N ASP A 218 -13.09 16.68 7.64
CA ASP A 218 -13.56 17.49 6.49
C ASP A 218 -13.05 18.95 6.55
N SER A 219 -13.84 19.93 6.10
CA SER A 219 -13.49 21.36 6.06
C SER A 219 -13.47 22.06 7.42
N LYS A 220 -14.00 21.46 8.49
CA LYS A 220 -14.09 22.09 9.82
C LYS A 220 -13.25 21.34 10.86
N PRO A 221 -12.18 21.94 11.39
CA PRO A 221 -11.40 21.33 12.46
C PRO A 221 -12.20 21.23 13.75
N ILE A 222 -11.90 20.21 14.55
CA ILE A 222 -12.46 20.03 15.89
C ILE A 222 -11.32 19.91 16.90
N SER A 223 -11.53 20.40 18.12
CA SER A 223 -10.58 20.22 19.22
C SER A 223 -11.05 19.08 20.12
N VAL A 224 -10.18 18.10 20.36
CA VAL A 224 -10.47 16.91 21.18
C VAL A 224 -9.28 16.56 22.08
N PHE A 225 -9.54 15.84 23.17
CA PHE A 225 -8.49 15.26 23.99
C PHE A 225 -8.10 13.88 23.46
N CYS A 226 -6.91 13.75 22.88
CA CYS A 226 -6.38 12.44 22.50
C CYS A 226 -5.76 11.75 23.70
N HIS A 227 -6.06 10.46 23.85
CA HIS A 227 -5.39 9.59 24.80
C HIS A 227 -4.32 8.80 24.05
N MET A 228 -3.06 9.00 24.42
CA MET A 228 -1.88 8.39 23.81
C MET A 228 -1.25 7.39 24.77
N GLY A 229 -0.75 6.28 24.24
CA GLY A 229 -0.14 5.18 25.01
C GLY A 229 -1.17 4.19 25.57
N ASP A 230 -0.70 3.22 26.34
CA ASP A 230 -1.57 2.23 26.99
C ASP A 230 -2.08 2.71 28.36
N PHE A 231 -3.39 2.86 28.48
CA PHE A 231 -4.10 3.15 29.73
C PHE A 231 -5.06 2.01 30.14
N GLY A 232 -4.86 0.81 29.59
CA GLY A 232 -5.73 -0.36 29.77
C GLY A 232 -6.53 -0.75 28.53
N CYS A 233 -6.24 -0.14 27.38
CA CYS A 233 -6.86 -0.46 26.09
C CYS A 233 -5.85 -0.89 25.01
N GLY A 234 -4.57 -0.98 25.37
CA GLY A 234 -3.45 -1.23 24.48
C GLY A 234 -2.81 0.08 23.99
N ASP A 235 -1.58 -0.04 23.52
CA ASP A 235 -0.79 1.08 23.00
C ASP A 235 -1.45 1.73 21.77
N GLY A 236 -1.41 3.06 21.72
CA GLY A 236 -1.78 3.81 20.53
C GLY A 236 -2.43 5.16 20.80
N GLY A 237 -2.89 5.78 19.71
CA GLY A 237 -3.73 6.98 19.76
C GLY A 237 -5.21 6.63 19.75
N TRP A 238 -5.92 7.05 20.80
CA TRP A 238 -7.34 6.78 21.03
C TRP A 238 -8.18 8.05 20.87
N THR A 239 -9.16 7.99 19.97
CA THR A 239 -9.99 9.15 19.60
C THR A 239 -11.30 9.12 20.38
N PRO A 240 -11.61 10.09 21.27
CA PRO A 240 -12.88 10.09 21.98
C PRO A 240 -14.04 10.36 21.00
N ILE A 241 -15.15 9.64 21.19
CA ILE A 241 -16.37 9.88 20.41
C ILE A 241 -17.58 10.24 21.27
N MET A 242 -17.66 9.70 22.48
CA MET A 242 -18.80 9.91 23.36
C MET A 242 -18.40 9.66 24.80
N LYS A 243 -18.97 10.47 25.71
CA LYS A 243 -18.93 10.27 27.15
C LYS A 243 -20.34 10.31 27.71
N ILE A 244 -20.70 9.33 28.51
CA ILE A 244 -22.08 9.08 28.95
C ILE A 244 -22.13 9.09 30.47
N ASN A 245 -22.96 9.94 31.06
CA ASN A 245 -23.15 9.94 32.49
C ASN A 245 -24.31 9.00 32.84
N GLY A 246 -24.01 7.94 33.58
CA GLY A 246 -24.97 6.90 33.94
C GLY A 246 -26.19 7.38 34.71
N SER A 247 -26.05 8.48 35.47
CA SER A 247 -27.12 9.09 36.26
C SER A 247 -28.00 10.04 35.44
N LYS A 248 -27.58 10.42 34.23
CA LYS A 248 -28.33 11.30 33.34
C LYS A 248 -29.15 10.48 32.33
N ARG A 249 -30.19 11.11 31.78
CA ARG A 249 -31.05 10.50 30.76
C ARG A 249 -30.65 10.89 29.32
N THR A 250 -29.60 11.68 29.12
CA THR A 250 -29.20 12.23 27.81
C THR A 250 -28.97 11.15 26.76
N PHE A 251 -28.21 10.11 27.10
CA PHE A 251 -27.82 9.04 26.18
C PHE A 251 -28.47 7.70 26.50
N HIS A 252 -29.66 7.68 27.09
CA HIS A 252 -30.44 6.46 27.28
C HIS A 252 -30.67 5.72 25.93
N TYR A 253 -31.05 4.44 25.99
CA TYR A 253 -31.16 3.57 24.79
C TYR A 253 -31.92 4.22 23.61
N SER A 254 -33.09 4.82 23.87
CA SER A 254 -33.94 5.40 22.83
C SER A 254 -33.58 6.84 22.47
N SER A 255 -32.50 7.39 23.03
CA SER A 255 -32.07 8.76 22.74
C SER A 255 -31.81 8.95 21.25
N HIS A 256 -32.35 10.04 20.68
CA HIS A 256 -32.12 10.41 19.28
C HIS A 256 -30.63 10.63 18.97
N PHE A 257 -29.80 10.87 19.98
CA PHE A 257 -28.36 11.07 19.81
C PHE A 257 -27.66 9.83 19.26
N TRP A 258 -28.21 8.63 19.44
CA TRP A 258 -27.63 7.41 18.85
C TRP A 258 -27.79 7.34 17.33
N GLY A 259 -28.91 7.86 16.81
CA GLY A 259 -29.28 7.79 15.39
C GLY A 259 -29.05 9.06 14.58
N ASN A 260 -28.60 10.16 15.19
CA ASN A 260 -28.41 11.44 14.49
C ASN A 260 -26.92 11.82 14.32
N ARG A 261 -26.65 12.81 13.46
CA ARG A 261 -25.32 13.41 13.25
C ARG A 261 -25.20 14.80 13.90
N LYS A 262 -25.82 14.97 15.07
CA LYS A 262 -25.70 16.18 15.89
C LYS A 262 -24.68 15.95 17.00
N THR A 263 -23.85 16.96 17.26
CA THR A 263 -22.93 16.99 18.41
C THR A 263 -23.67 17.35 19.70
N TYR A 264 -23.10 17.01 20.84
CA TYR A 264 -23.58 17.42 22.17
C TYR A 264 -22.38 17.81 23.04
N ASN A 265 -22.44 18.97 23.68
CA ASN A 265 -21.41 19.49 24.58
C ASN A 265 -19.97 19.31 24.04
N ASN A 266 -19.62 20.03 22.96
CA ASN A 266 -18.30 19.94 22.33
C ASN A 266 -17.16 20.36 23.28
N GLY A 267 -17.45 21.23 24.26
CA GLY A 267 -16.47 21.69 25.25
C GLY A 267 -15.88 20.54 26.06
N ALA A 268 -16.73 19.61 26.53
CA ALA A 268 -16.32 18.43 27.28
C ALA A 268 -15.47 17.43 26.47
N GLY A 269 -15.46 17.53 25.13
CA GLY A 269 -14.57 16.74 24.28
C GLY A 269 -13.09 17.11 24.40
N LYS A 270 -12.78 18.29 24.95
CA LYS A 270 -11.42 18.81 25.11
C LYS A 270 -10.73 18.33 26.39
N ASN A 271 -11.46 17.62 27.25
CA ASN A 271 -10.97 17.09 28.52
C ASN A 271 -10.81 15.57 28.41
N GLY A 272 -9.92 14.98 29.23
CA GLY A 272 -9.73 13.53 29.31
C GLY A 272 -10.88 12.81 30.01
N PHE A 273 -10.56 11.99 31.02
CA PHE A 273 -11.56 11.18 31.76
C PHE A 273 -12.31 11.98 32.85
N ASP A 274 -12.93 13.10 32.45
CA ASP A 274 -13.82 13.93 33.27
C ASP A 274 -15.26 13.38 33.32
N LEU A 275 -16.14 14.04 34.07
CA LEU A 275 -17.52 13.58 34.31
C LEU A 275 -18.57 14.29 33.44
N GLN A 276 -18.12 15.06 32.44
CA GLN A 276 -19.01 15.80 31.56
C GLN A 276 -19.40 14.97 30.34
N GLU A 277 -20.70 14.91 30.07
CA GLU A 277 -21.24 14.24 28.89
C GLU A 277 -20.82 14.94 27.60
N THR A 278 -20.52 14.16 26.56
CA THR A 278 -20.22 14.71 25.24
C THR A 278 -20.57 13.72 24.13
N LYS A 279 -20.89 14.25 22.95
CA LYS A 279 -20.95 13.50 21.70
C LYS A 279 -20.27 14.31 20.61
N LEU A 280 -19.19 13.77 20.07
CA LEU A 280 -18.32 14.48 19.13
C LEU A 280 -18.60 14.08 17.69
N LYS A 281 -18.17 14.92 16.75
CA LYS A 281 -18.27 14.67 15.30
C LYS A 281 -17.57 13.35 14.89
N THR A 282 -16.53 12.97 15.63
CA THR A 282 -15.81 11.70 15.51
C THR A 282 -16.75 10.48 15.61
N TYR A 283 -17.89 10.57 16.32
CA TYR A 283 -18.89 9.48 16.43
C TYR A 283 -19.38 8.93 15.07
N TRP A 284 -19.49 9.78 14.04
CA TRP A 284 -19.94 9.39 12.70
C TRP A 284 -18.89 9.59 11.61
N LYS A 285 -17.70 10.07 11.95
CA LYS A 285 -16.61 10.37 11.00
C LYS A 285 -15.37 9.51 11.18
N THR A 286 -15.18 8.90 12.34
CA THR A 286 -13.99 8.11 12.65
C THR A 286 -14.26 6.63 12.35
N SER A 287 -13.56 6.08 11.36
CA SER A 287 -13.48 4.64 11.14
C SER A 287 -12.59 3.99 12.20
N PHE A 288 -12.83 2.71 12.47
CA PHE A 288 -12.05 1.97 13.45
C PHE A 288 -12.07 0.47 13.18
N SER A 289 -11.08 -0.23 13.74
CA SER A 289 -11.04 -1.69 13.86
C SER A 289 -11.02 -2.18 15.31
N LYS A 290 -10.84 -1.25 16.26
CA LYS A 290 -10.87 -1.51 17.71
C LYS A 290 -11.66 -0.40 18.42
N ILE A 291 -12.46 -0.74 19.40
CA ILE A 291 -13.18 0.22 20.24
C ILE A 291 -12.91 -0.08 21.73
N CYS A 292 -12.43 0.93 22.43
CA CYS A 292 -12.18 0.92 23.87
C CYS A 292 -13.42 1.46 24.59
N LEU A 293 -13.88 0.71 25.58
CA LEU A 293 -15.02 1.03 26.43
C LEU A 293 -14.53 1.16 27.87
N GLY A 294 -14.71 2.34 28.46
CA GLY A 294 -14.30 2.62 29.83
C GLY A 294 -15.50 2.92 30.72
N MET A 295 -15.43 2.50 31.97
CA MET A 295 -16.34 2.97 33.02
C MET A 295 -15.54 3.51 34.20
N LYS A 296 -15.95 4.69 34.69
CA LYS A 296 -15.45 5.26 35.94
C LYS A 296 -16.53 5.18 37.01
N ILE A 297 -16.20 4.51 38.11
CA ILE A 297 -17.06 4.30 39.28
C ILE A 297 -16.25 4.77 40.50
N GLY A 298 -16.70 5.87 41.12
CA GLY A 298 -15.88 6.59 42.10
C GLY A 298 -14.54 7.03 41.48
N GLN A 299 -13.42 6.63 42.09
CA GLN A 299 -12.07 6.90 41.59
C GLN A 299 -11.55 5.83 40.62
N GLN A 300 -12.21 4.68 40.54
CA GLN A 300 -11.76 3.54 39.75
C GLN A 300 -12.18 3.73 38.29
N LEU A 301 -11.21 3.66 37.38
CA LEU A 301 -11.42 3.73 35.94
C LEU A 301 -10.93 2.41 35.32
N ARG A 302 -11.84 1.71 34.65
CA ARG A 302 -11.58 0.37 34.09
C ARG A 302 -11.99 0.33 32.64
N PHE A 303 -11.28 -0.47 31.87
CA PHE A 303 -11.44 -0.55 30.43
C PHE A 303 -11.56 -1.99 29.94
N ILE A 304 -12.28 -2.12 28.83
CA ILE A 304 -12.28 -3.30 27.96
C ILE A 304 -12.21 -2.82 26.52
N PHE A 305 -11.83 -3.70 25.60
CA PHE A 305 -11.88 -3.39 24.17
C PHE A 305 -12.62 -4.45 23.39
N ILE A 306 -13.20 -4.04 22.26
CA ILE A 306 -13.83 -4.92 21.27
C ILE A 306 -13.07 -4.75 19.96
N ASN A 307 -12.66 -5.88 19.38
CA ASN A 307 -12.17 -5.92 18.00
C ASN A 307 -13.37 -5.92 17.05
N LYS A 308 -13.59 -4.81 16.34
CA LYS A 308 -14.70 -4.64 15.40
C LYS A 308 -14.36 -3.58 14.36
N THR A 309 -14.47 -3.96 13.10
CA THR A 309 -14.29 -3.02 11.99
C THR A 309 -15.60 -2.33 11.63
N ALA A 310 -15.56 -1.00 11.54
CA ALA A 310 -16.69 -0.18 11.11
C ALA A 310 -16.25 1.16 10.52
N LYS A 311 -17.11 1.74 9.66
CA LYS A 311 -16.92 3.10 9.12
C LYS A 311 -17.07 4.18 10.19
N SER A 312 -17.87 3.91 11.22
CA SER A 312 -18.03 4.73 12.44
C SER A 312 -18.98 4.07 13.44
N LEU A 313 -19.06 4.58 14.68
CA LEU A 313 -19.98 4.01 15.67
C LEU A 313 -21.43 4.29 15.26
N TYR A 314 -21.70 5.44 14.65
CA TYR A 314 -22.98 5.73 14.00
C TYR A 314 -23.41 4.59 13.06
N SER A 315 -22.50 4.12 12.19
CA SER A 315 -22.84 3.07 11.22
C SER A 315 -23.12 1.69 11.86
N LEU A 316 -22.65 1.46 13.09
CA LEU A 316 -22.94 0.23 13.85
C LEU A 316 -24.22 0.32 14.68
N ILE A 317 -24.60 1.52 15.12
CA ILE A 317 -25.70 1.69 16.08
C ILE A 317 -26.99 2.15 15.40
N ALA A 318 -26.89 3.08 14.44
CA ALA A 318 -28.04 3.86 13.97
C ALA A 318 -29.11 3.02 13.24
N ASP A 319 -28.73 1.88 12.65
CA ASP A 319 -29.68 0.99 11.98
C ASP A 319 -30.48 0.09 12.94
N GLY A 320 -30.17 0.14 14.24
CA GLY A 320 -30.85 -0.63 15.27
C GLY A 320 -30.58 -2.14 15.21
N LYS A 321 -29.77 -2.64 14.27
CA LYS A 321 -29.51 -4.08 14.13
C LYS A 321 -28.62 -4.58 15.25
N TYR A 322 -28.99 -5.71 15.84
CA TYR A 322 -28.18 -6.43 16.80
C TYR A 322 -26.93 -6.98 16.14
N ARG A 323 -25.77 -6.83 16.79
CA ARG A 323 -24.51 -7.42 16.36
C ARG A 323 -23.78 -7.95 17.58
N ALA A 324 -23.64 -9.27 17.64
CA ALA A 324 -22.97 -9.92 18.75
C ALA A 324 -21.52 -9.44 18.90
N THR A 325 -21.11 -9.28 20.15
CA THR A 325 -19.70 -9.36 20.53
C THR A 325 -19.37 -10.79 20.98
N LEU A 326 -18.08 -11.10 21.10
CA LEU A 326 -17.59 -12.39 21.58
C LEU A 326 -16.64 -12.16 22.77
N LEU A 327 -16.98 -11.23 23.67
CA LEU A 327 -16.12 -10.88 24.80
C LEU A 327 -16.30 -11.81 25.99
N GLY A 328 -17.51 -12.33 26.17
CA GLY A 328 -17.90 -13.12 27.34
C GLY A 328 -18.23 -12.25 28.56
N ARG A 329 -19.00 -12.87 29.47
CA ARG A 329 -19.53 -12.27 30.69
C ARG A 329 -18.45 -11.68 31.58
N ASP A 330 -17.37 -12.42 31.82
CA ASP A 330 -16.30 -11.99 32.72
C ASP A 330 -15.63 -10.72 32.21
N THR A 331 -15.45 -10.59 30.89
CA THR A 331 -14.91 -9.37 30.28
C THR A 331 -15.85 -8.19 30.52
N TRP A 332 -17.16 -8.33 30.33
CA TRP A 332 -18.10 -7.27 30.68
C TRP A 332 -18.10 -6.93 32.16
N LYS A 333 -17.95 -7.91 33.06
CA LYS A 333 -17.83 -7.66 34.51
C LYS A 333 -16.55 -6.88 34.85
N LYS A 334 -15.43 -7.09 34.13
CA LYS A 334 -14.17 -6.35 34.34
C LYS A 334 -14.32 -4.83 34.21
N VAL A 335 -15.18 -4.34 33.31
CA VAL A 335 -15.36 -2.88 33.13
C VAL A 335 -16.04 -2.23 34.36
N VAL A 336 -16.82 -3.00 35.12
CA VAL A 336 -17.46 -2.54 36.37
C VAL A 336 -16.58 -2.83 37.58
N GLY A 337 -15.89 -3.97 37.59
CA GLY A 337 -15.00 -4.40 38.67
C GLY A 337 -15.66 -5.40 39.63
N PRO A 338 -15.13 -5.56 40.86
CA PRO A 338 -15.58 -6.60 41.79
C PRO A 338 -17.05 -6.53 42.21
N GLN A 339 -17.68 -5.35 42.08
CA GLN A 339 -19.10 -5.16 42.40
C GLN A 339 -20.05 -5.53 41.25
N ALA A 340 -19.51 -5.95 40.10
CA ALA A 340 -20.31 -6.32 38.94
C ALA A 340 -21.24 -7.49 39.26
N SER A 341 -22.48 -7.37 38.81
CA SER A 341 -23.53 -8.36 39.02
C SER A 341 -24.34 -8.59 37.75
N LEU A 342 -24.61 -9.84 37.41
CA LEU A 342 -25.47 -10.24 36.29
C LEU A 342 -26.23 -11.52 36.65
N GLN A 343 -27.42 -11.72 36.11
CA GLN A 343 -28.14 -12.98 36.26
C GLN A 343 -27.51 -14.06 35.39
N GLN A 344 -27.49 -15.31 35.88
CA GLN A 344 -26.60 -16.38 35.42
C GLN A 344 -26.78 -16.80 33.95
N ASN A 345 -28.00 -16.67 33.41
CA ASN A 345 -28.35 -17.09 32.06
C ASN A 345 -28.38 -15.89 31.11
N CYS A 346 -28.85 -16.07 29.86
CA CYS A 346 -28.77 -15.14 28.73
C CYS A 346 -27.44 -14.35 28.64
N ASN A 347 -26.64 -14.63 27.61
CA ASN A 347 -25.39 -13.91 27.38
C ASN A 347 -25.48 -13.03 26.12
N ARG A 348 -26.62 -12.36 25.91
CA ARG A 348 -26.79 -11.52 24.72
C ARG A 348 -25.97 -10.25 24.87
N GLU A 349 -24.81 -10.24 24.22
CA GLU A 349 -23.84 -9.16 24.28
C GLU A 349 -23.59 -8.49 22.92
N GLY A 350 -23.27 -7.20 22.95
CA GLY A 350 -22.74 -6.48 21.79
C GLY A 350 -23.48 -5.20 21.47
N PHE A 351 -23.60 -4.90 20.18
CA PHE A 351 -24.21 -3.67 19.69
C PHE A 351 -25.72 -3.86 19.53
N ASN A 352 -26.50 -2.88 20.02
CA ASN A 352 -27.96 -2.94 20.09
C ASN A 352 -28.49 -4.23 20.75
N ALA A 353 -27.86 -4.68 21.83
CA ALA A 353 -28.34 -5.83 22.61
C ALA A 353 -29.72 -5.53 23.21
N LEU A 354 -30.70 -6.39 22.95
CA LEU A 354 -32.09 -6.21 23.38
C LEU A 354 -32.69 -7.55 23.84
N SER A 355 -33.53 -7.52 24.88
CA SER A 355 -34.40 -8.65 25.19
C SER A 355 -35.43 -8.88 24.09
N ASP A 356 -35.90 -10.11 23.95
CA ASP A 356 -36.89 -10.47 22.92
C ASP A 356 -38.26 -9.82 23.20
N ARG A 357 -38.64 -9.68 24.48
CA ARG A 357 -39.79 -8.85 24.85
C ARG A 357 -39.40 -7.39 24.92
N ARG A 358 -40.10 -6.58 24.13
CA ARG A 358 -39.85 -5.13 23.99
C ARG A 358 -39.87 -4.35 25.31
N ARG A 359 -40.50 -4.81 26.39
CA ARG A 359 -40.58 -4.09 27.67
C ARG A 359 -39.36 -4.27 28.58
N PHE A 360 -38.43 -5.16 28.24
CA PHE A 360 -37.28 -5.52 29.09
C PHE A 360 -36.00 -4.81 28.68
N LEU A 361 -34.88 -5.16 29.33
CA LEU A 361 -33.63 -4.43 29.26
C LEU A 361 -33.02 -4.42 27.85
N ARG A 362 -32.41 -3.28 27.51
CA ARG A 362 -31.70 -3.05 26.25
C ARG A 362 -30.49 -2.16 26.46
N ALA A 363 -29.43 -2.43 25.71
CA ALA A 363 -28.20 -1.65 25.66
C ALA A 363 -27.85 -1.29 24.22
N ARG A 364 -27.27 -0.11 24.00
CA ARG A 364 -26.65 0.20 22.71
C ARG A 364 -25.32 -0.52 22.55
N ILE A 365 -24.57 -0.64 23.63
CA ILE A 365 -23.35 -1.43 23.70
C ILE A 365 -23.33 -2.08 25.08
N GLY A 366 -23.42 -3.41 25.17
CA GLY A 366 -23.49 -4.05 26.48
C GLY A 366 -23.86 -5.52 26.44
N ILE A 367 -23.98 -6.12 27.61
CA ILE A 367 -24.52 -7.47 27.84
C ILE A 367 -25.81 -7.36 28.66
N ILE A 368 -26.80 -8.18 28.31
CA ILE A 368 -28.02 -8.38 29.10
C ILE A 368 -28.13 -9.84 29.51
N GLY A 369 -28.71 -10.07 30.70
CA GLY A 369 -28.88 -11.40 31.27
C GLY A 369 -30.20 -11.55 32.01
N ASN A 370 -30.63 -12.80 32.16
CA ASN A 370 -31.79 -13.22 32.94
C ASN A 370 -31.49 -14.52 33.71
N GLN A 371 -32.49 -15.01 34.43
CA GLN A 371 -32.45 -16.27 35.17
C GLN A 371 -33.07 -17.43 34.39
N GLN A 372 -33.77 -17.17 33.28
CA GLN A 372 -34.33 -18.21 32.40
C GLN A 372 -33.30 -18.63 31.35
N ASN A 373 -33.39 -19.85 30.81
CA ASN A 373 -32.50 -20.31 29.72
C ASN A 373 -32.90 -19.73 28.35
N ASP A 374 -33.24 -18.44 28.31
CA ASP A 374 -33.71 -17.70 27.14
C ASP A 374 -33.32 -16.21 27.26
N CYS A 375 -33.64 -15.34 26.30
CA CYS A 375 -33.40 -13.89 26.42
C CYS A 375 -34.71 -13.06 26.35
N PHE A 376 -35.84 -13.62 26.79
CA PHE A 376 -37.13 -12.94 26.74
C PHE A 376 -37.28 -11.85 27.79
N THR A 377 -36.85 -12.12 29.03
CA THR A 377 -37.12 -11.26 30.19
C THR A 377 -35.86 -10.87 30.95
N CYS A 378 -34.91 -10.19 30.29
CA CYS A 378 -33.67 -9.77 30.95
C CYS A 378 -33.92 -8.73 32.05
N ASN A 379 -33.42 -9.03 33.25
CA ASN A 379 -33.47 -8.14 34.43
C ASN A 379 -32.08 -7.71 34.91
N SER A 380 -31.01 -8.15 34.22
CA SER A 380 -29.65 -7.66 34.43
C SER A 380 -28.99 -7.13 33.15
N ILE A 381 -28.12 -6.14 33.31
CA ILE A 381 -27.45 -5.41 32.24
C ILE A 381 -26.13 -4.79 32.72
N ILE A 382 -25.09 -4.86 31.89
CA ILE A 382 -23.91 -4.01 31.96
C ILE A 382 -23.76 -3.34 30.61
N GLY A 383 -23.70 -2.01 30.56
CA GLY A 383 -23.51 -1.37 29.26
C GLY A 383 -23.58 0.15 29.21
N PHE A 384 -23.68 0.63 27.98
CA PHE A 384 -23.73 2.00 27.53
C PHE A 384 -24.99 2.20 26.70
N GLY A 385 -25.70 3.31 26.94
CA GLY A 385 -26.98 3.57 26.33
C GLY A 385 -28.04 2.57 26.73
N THR A 386 -28.27 2.43 28.04
CA THR A 386 -29.22 1.46 28.61
C THR A 386 -30.62 2.07 28.80
N VAL A 387 -31.62 1.21 29.05
CA VAL A 387 -33.01 1.65 29.32
C VAL A 387 -33.24 2.00 30.79
N GLY A 388 -34.19 2.91 31.05
CA GLY A 388 -34.59 3.32 32.40
C GLY A 388 -33.84 4.55 32.92
N TYR A 389 -33.56 4.57 34.23
CA TYR A 389 -32.84 5.66 34.93
C TYR A 389 -31.31 5.48 34.93
N LEU A 390 -30.82 4.41 34.32
CA LEU A 390 -29.41 4.13 34.15
C LEU A 390 -29.11 4.25 32.66
N SER A 391 -28.25 5.20 32.25
CA SER A 391 -27.79 5.30 30.85
C SER A 391 -26.46 4.57 30.62
N CYS A 392 -25.67 4.36 31.68
CA CYS A 392 -24.40 3.66 31.65
C CYS A 392 -24.06 3.10 33.03
N GLY A 393 -23.61 1.85 33.09
CA GLY A 393 -23.23 1.18 34.33
C GLY A 393 -23.77 -0.25 34.41
N ASN A 394 -24.10 -0.70 35.62
CA ASN A 394 -24.59 -2.05 35.88
C ASN A 394 -25.91 -2.02 36.66
N LYS A 395 -26.93 -2.69 36.14
CA LYS A 395 -28.17 -2.98 36.87
C LYS A 395 -28.38 -4.48 36.90
N ALA A 396 -28.68 -5.04 38.06
CA ALA A 396 -29.02 -6.44 38.21
C ALA A 396 -30.06 -6.59 39.32
N ALA A 397 -31.09 -7.38 39.07
CA ALA A 397 -32.16 -7.69 40.01
C ALA A 397 -32.60 -9.14 39.80
N LEU A 398 -33.38 -9.67 40.75
CA LEU A 398 -33.97 -11.02 40.69
C LEU A 398 -32.90 -12.12 40.67
N GLN A 399 -32.19 -12.25 41.79
CA GLN A 399 -31.17 -13.28 42.05
C GLN A 399 -29.98 -13.29 41.08
N PRO A 400 -29.29 -12.16 40.89
CA PRO A 400 -28.06 -12.12 40.12
C PRO A 400 -26.86 -12.68 40.91
N ASP A 401 -25.79 -12.97 40.20
CA ASP A 401 -24.59 -13.66 40.69
C ASP A 401 -23.82 -12.95 41.82
N ASN A 402 -24.05 -11.65 42.02
CA ASN A 402 -23.40 -10.85 43.05
C ASN A 402 -24.39 -9.90 43.75
N GLY A 403 -25.62 -10.39 43.95
CA GLY A 403 -26.71 -9.64 44.59
C GLY A 403 -27.23 -8.46 43.76
N ASP A 404 -28.35 -7.90 44.19
CA ASP A 404 -29.00 -6.81 43.45
C ASP A 404 -28.11 -5.56 43.43
N LYS A 405 -27.97 -4.96 42.24
CA LYS A 405 -27.09 -3.80 42.00
C LYS A 405 -27.78 -2.74 41.14
N LEU A 406 -27.51 -1.48 41.48
CA LEU A 406 -27.76 -0.32 40.63
C LEU A 406 -26.54 0.61 40.71
N ILE A 407 -25.56 0.36 39.85
CA ILE A 407 -24.29 1.07 39.82
C ILE A 407 -24.30 2.02 38.62
N GLN A 408 -24.32 3.31 38.89
CA GLN A 408 -24.15 4.36 37.89
C GLN A 408 -22.67 4.59 37.61
N ALA A 409 -22.30 4.69 36.33
CA ALA A 409 -20.93 4.91 35.92
C ALA A 409 -20.81 6.07 34.93
N MET A 410 -19.65 6.73 34.90
CA MET A 410 -19.27 7.57 33.77
C MET A 410 -18.65 6.69 32.68
N GLY A 411 -19.33 6.60 31.54
CA GLY A 411 -18.89 5.80 30.39
C GLY A 411 -18.04 6.60 29.40
N TYR A 412 -16.99 5.98 28.89
CA TYR A 412 -16.11 6.53 27.84
C TYR A 412 -16.05 5.59 26.65
N ILE A 413 -16.18 6.14 25.44
CA ILE A 413 -16.08 5.37 24.21
C ILE A 413 -14.98 5.98 23.33
N LEU A 414 -13.95 5.19 23.04
CA LEU A 414 -12.78 5.61 22.26
C LEU A 414 -12.45 4.58 21.17
N PRO A 415 -12.75 4.85 19.89
CA PRO A 415 -12.22 4.06 18.79
C PRO A 415 -10.73 4.28 18.52
N SER A 416 -10.11 3.26 17.93
CA SER A 416 -8.82 3.35 17.27
C SER A 416 -8.75 2.40 16.06
N VAL A 417 -7.88 2.71 15.11
CA VAL A 417 -7.57 1.84 13.98
C VAL A 417 -6.32 1.06 14.37
N ALA A 418 -6.36 -0.27 14.29
CA ALA A 418 -5.16 -1.08 14.44
C ALA A 418 -4.12 -0.62 13.39
N SER A 419 -2.86 -0.39 13.81
CA SER A 419 -1.82 -0.15 12.82
C SER A 419 -1.73 -1.37 11.91
N LEU A 420 -2.10 -1.21 10.65
CA LEU A 420 -1.50 -2.01 9.61
C LEU A 420 -0.05 -1.54 9.52
N HIS A 421 0.84 -2.12 10.33
CA HIS A 421 2.28 -2.09 10.05
C HIS A 421 2.54 -2.91 8.78
N LEU A 422 1.96 -2.50 7.65
CA LEU A 422 2.30 -2.97 6.31
C LEU A 422 3.56 -2.25 5.79
N GLY A 423 4.30 -1.56 6.67
CA GLY A 423 5.48 -0.77 6.32
C GLY A 423 6.78 -1.56 6.18
N ASN A 424 6.91 -2.77 6.74
CA ASN A 424 8.15 -3.54 6.61
C ASN A 424 7.96 -5.07 6.48
N GLN A 425 6.85 -5.66 6.92
CA GLN A 425 6.65 -7.12 6.83
C GLN A 425 6.26 -7.59 5.41
N PHE A 426 5.61 -6.74 4.60
CA PHE A 426 5.24 -7.11 3.22
C PHE A 426 6.38 -7.01 2.21
N ARG A 427 7.43 -6.21 2.48
CA ARG A 427 8.65 -6.25 1.67
C ARG A 427 9.35 -7.59 1.81
N TYR A 428 9.46 -8.12 3.04
CA TYR A 428 10.04 -9.44 3.29
C TYR A 428 9.21 -10.59 2.71
N LEU A 429 7.87 -10.52 2.76
CA LEU A 429 7.03 -11.58 2.18
C LEU A 429 7.09 -11.61 0.65
N LEU A 430 7.13 -10.45 -0.01
CA LEU A 430 7.27 -10.36 -1.48
C LEU A 430 8.69 -10.76 -1.95
N THR A 431 9.73 -10.44 -1.20
CA THR A 431 11.10 -10.92 -1.51
C THR A 431 11.29 -12.41 -1.19
N ALA A 432 10.63 -12.94 -0.16
CA ALA A 432 10.71 -14.37 0.17
C ALA A 432 9.95 -15.25 -0.82
N ILE A 433 8.84 -14.77 -1.39
CA ILE A 433 8.12 -15.48 -2.45
C ILE A 433 8.89 -15.40 -3.79
N ALA A 434 9.63 -14.31 -4.04
CA ALA A 434 10.45 -14.15 -5.24
C ALA A 434 11.74 -15.01 -5.25
N PHE A 435 12.25 -15.41 -4.08
CA PHE A 435 13.48 -16.22 -3.98
C PHE A 435 13.23 -17.75 -4.01
N ASN A 436 12.04 -18.23 -3.66
CA ASN A 436 11.76 -19.67 -3.53
C ASN A 436 10.99 -20.31 -4.69
N PHE A 437 10.40 -19.52 -5.59
CA PHE A 437 9.74 -20.07 -6.78
C PHE A 437 10.31 -19.42 -8.04
N GLY A 438 11.09 -20.21 -8.78
CA GLY A 438 11.58 -19.83 -10.10
C GLY A 438 10.46 -19.27 -10.97
N PHE A 439 10.79 -18.21 -11.72
CA PHE A 439 9.87 -17.50 -12.60
C PHE A 439 9.20 -18.46 -13.59
N ASN A 440 7.95 -18.80 -13.32
CA ASN A 440 7.08 -19.45 -14.30
C ASN A 440 5.77 -18.66 -14.45
N ALA A 441 5.13 -18.76 -15.61
CA ALA A 441 4.05 -17.88 -16.07
C ALA A 441 2.84 -17.75 -15.10
N TYR A 442 2.70 -18.68 -14.15
CA TYR A 442 1.70 -18.65 -13.06
C TYR A 442 1.89 -17.50 -12.06
N THR A 443 3.12 -17.08 -11.78
CA THR A 443 3.40 -16.02 -10.77
C THR A 443 2.96 -14.64 -11.25
N LYS A 444 2.98 -14.42 -12.57
CA LYS A 444 2.48 -13.20 -13.22
C LYS A 444 0.95 -13.07 -13.11
N PHE A 445 0.25 -14.20 -13.06
CA PHE A 445 -1.20 -14.26 -12.88
C PHE A 445 -1.60 -13.89 -11.44
N ILE A 446 -0.89 -14.40 -10.43
CA ILE A 446 -1.15 -14.07 -9.01
C ILE A 446 -0.80 -12.61 -8.69
N LEU A 447 0.30 -12.08 -9.23
CA LEU A 447 0.67 -10.65 -9.06
C LEU A 447 -0.38 -9.71 -9.67
N ASN A 448 -0.96 -10.07 -10.83
CA ASN A 448 -2.05 -9.32 -11.43
C ASN A 448 -3.36 -9.47 -10.63
N TYR A 449 -3.62 -10.63 -10.04
CA TYR A 449 -4.80 -10.87 -9.18
C TYR A 449 -4.73 -10.07 -7.85
N VAL A 450 -3.52 -9.94 -7.28
CA VAL A 450 -3.27 -9.15 -6.06
C VAL A 450 -3.30 -7.64 -6.36
N LYS A 451 -2.70 -7.18 -7.47
CA LYS A 451 -2.82 -5.77 -7.92
C LYS A 451 -4.28 -5.40 -8.20
N ALA A 452 -5.05 -6.30 -8.79
CA ALA A 452 -6.49 -6.09 -9.05
C ALA A 452 -7.33 -6.11 -7.75
N SER A 453 -6.95 -6.88 -6.72
CA SER A 453 -7.67 -6.91 -5.44
C SER A 453 -7.40 -5.68 -4.57
N VAL A 454 -6.20 -5.10 -4.64
CA VAL A 454 -5.88 -3.84 -3.93
C VAL A 454 -6.60 -2.65 -4.58
N ALA A 455 -6.75 -2.63 -5.91
CA ALA A 455 -7.53 -1.61 -6.62
C ALA A 455 -9.05 -1.71 -6.39
N ARG A 456 -9.58 -2.89 -6.02
CA ARG A 456 -11.03 -3.14 -5.83
C ARG A 456 -11.61 -2.68 -4.49
N THR A 457 -10.83 -2.07 -3.60
CA THR A 457 -11.38 -1.53 -2.34
C THR A 457 -12.00 -0.13 -2.47
N ASN A 458 -11.94 0.48 -3.67
CA ASN A 458 -12.56 1.78 -3.98
C ASN A 458 -13.38 1.74 -5.28
N ALA A 459 -14.50 1.01 -5.34
CA ALA A 459 -15.61 1.33 -6.27
C ALA A 459 -16.86 0.50 -5.95
N VAL A 460 -18.02 1.14 -6.09
CA VAL A 460 -19.37 0.61 -5.86
C VAL A 460 -19.90 -0.06 -7.13
N SER A 461 -20.52 -1.24 -6.96
CA SER A 461 -21.58 -1.92 -7.78
C SER A 461 -21.53 -1.79 -9.30
N TRP A 462 -21.31 -2.90 -10.04
CA TRP A 462 -22.10 -3.27 -11.24
C TRP A 462 -22.08 -4.81 -11.46
N SER A 463 -23.23 -5.30 -11.93
CA SER A 463 -23.62 -6.69 -12.23
C SER A 463 -22.74 -7.37 -13.30
N LEU A 464 -22.31 -8.61 -13.07
CA LEU A 464 -21.61 -9.46 -14.04
C LEU A 464 -22.61 -10.45 -14.66
N HIS A 465 -23.00 -10.25 -15.92
CA HIS A 465 -23.64 -11.28 -16.75
C HIS A 465 -22.54 -12.17 -17.35
N LEU A 466 -22.43 -13.40 -16.86
CA LEU A 466 -21.56 -14.44 -17.42
C LEU A 466 -22.17 -14.99 -18.71
N LYS A 467 -21.58 -14.68 -19.87
CA LYS A 467 -21.67 -15.56 -21.05
C LYS A 467 -20.51 -16.54 -21.02
N LYS A 468 -20.86 -17.82 -20.83
CA LYS A 468 -20.01 -18.99 -21.05
C LYS A 468 -19.41 -18.94 -22.45
N HIS A 469 -18.10 -19.11 -22.57
CA HIS A 469 -17.52 -19.82 -23.70
C HIS A 469 -16.59 -20.92 -23.16
N SER A 470 -17.05 -22.15 -23.41
CA SER A 470 -16.33 -23.41 -23.27
C SER A 470 -15.32 -23.53 -24.41
N MET A 471 -14.07 -23.87 -24.11
CA MET A 471 -13.17 -24.49 -25.08
C MET A 471 -12.29 -25.55 -24.38
N ALA A 472 -12.60 -26.79 -24.69
CA ALA A 472 -11.87 -28.04 -24.53
C ALA A 472 -12.61 -28.99 -25.49
N HIS A 473 -12.03 -29.73 -26.44
CA HIS A 473 -10.65 -30.04 -26.83
C HIS A 473 -10.61 -30.24 -28.36
N GLY A 474 -9.42 -30.49 -28.92
CA GLY A 474 -9.13 -30.47 -30.36
C GLY A 474 -9.83 -31.50 -31.25
N LEU A 475 -9.62 -31.26 -32.56
CA LEU A 475 -10.32 -31.71 -33.78
C LEU A 475 -11.70 -31.07 -33.97
#